data_AF-A0A261C3H9-F1
#
_entry.id   AF-A0A261C3H9-F1
#
_cell.length_a   1.000
_cell.length_b   1.000
_cell.length_c   1.000
_cell.angle_alpha   90.00
_cell.angle_beta   90.00
_cell.angle_gamma   90.00
#
_symmetry.space_group_name_H-M   'P 1'
#
loop_
_entity.id
_entity.type
_entity.pdbx_description
1 polymer ?
#
loop_
_entity_poly.entity_id
_entity_poly.type
_entity_poly.pdbx_seq_one_letter_code
_entity_poly.pdbx_strand_id
1 'polypeptide(L)'
;MNSVPKLSTRLPNPSTIKGATPLITKALSPRKFSDPPKLARYLGKKVLAHTPGRFVVIEKPFGISCVGQLQQNGGVFGNSVHDERKTEKWAGTIRARPDEEVGVTITDSLKLLRKILNEPNLSFCTGLKRYLSGAIVLPCNERDANILKDCIRRMSADVEPPFMYNALAITLNAPPKPSGTITGFSTFRNVGKHVEYIFEERKVTKRAKTGKFAVEGHMSYRLLATSPV
;
A
#
# COMPACT_ATOMS: atom_id res chain seq x y z
N MET A 1 -12.77 -27.76 14.96
CA MET A 1 -12.63 -26.28 14.92
C MET A 1 -11.16 -25.98 15.17
N ASN A 2 -10.40 -25.67 14.12
CA ASN A 2 -8.96 -25.41 14.26
C ASN A 2 -8.75 -23.95 14.63
N SER A 3 -8.14 -23.70 15.78
CA SER A 3 -7.79 -22.39 16.28
C SER A 3 -6.76 -21.74 15.34
N VAL A 4 -7.12 -20.59 14.77
CA VAL A 4 -6.18 -19.76 14.02
C VAL A 4 -5.16 -19.22 15.03
N PRO A 5 -3.85 -19.50 14.89
CA PRO A 5 -2.87 -18.98 15.83
C PRO A 5 -2.84 -17.45 15.77
N LYS A 6 -2.89 -16.79 16.93
CA LYS A 6 -2.78 -15.33 17.05
C LYS A 6 -1.43 -14.90 16.48
N LEU A 7 -1.43 -14.29 15.30
CA LEU A 7 -0.25 -13.61 14.76
C LEU A 7 0.13 -12.46 15.71
N SER A 8 1.35 -12.45 16.22
CA SER A 8 1.89 -11.35 17.02
C SER A 8 1.86 -10.05 16.21
N THR A 9 1.25 -8.99 16.75
CA THR A 9 1.18 -7.65 16.15
C THR A 9 2.50 -6.88 16.21
N ARG A 10 3.52 -7.42 16.88
CA ARG A 10 4.88 -6.87 16.87
C ARG A 10 5.69 -7.62 15.83
N LEU A 11 6.22 -6.89 14.85
CA LEU A 11 7.32 -7.38 14.04
C LEU A 11 8.38 -7.94 14.99
N PRO A 12 8.89 -9.16 14.75
CA PRO A 12 9.92 -9.73 15.60
C PRO A 12 11.08 -8.76 15.70
N ASN A 13 11.62 -8.58 16.91
CA ASN A 13 12.76 -7.73 17.12
C ASN A 13 13.90 -8.25 16.22
N PRO A 14 14.56 -7.42 15.40
CA PRO A 14 15.61 -7.92 14.51
C PRO A 14 16.73 -8.64 15.28
N SER A 15 16.94 -8.27 16.55
CA SER A 15 17.87 -8.92 17.48
C SER A 15 17.44 -10.32 17.96
N THR A 16 16.18 -10.71 17.79
CA THR A 16 15.67 -12.04 18.17
C THR A 16 15.74 -13.07 17.03
N ILE A 17 16.03 -12.65 15.80
CA ILE A 17 16.21 -13.58 14.67
C ILE A 17 17.70 -13.91 14.56
N LYS A 18 18.15 -14.92 15.32
CA LYS A 18 19.50 -15.49 15.15
C LYS A 18 19.63 -16.00 13.71
N GLY A 19 20.57 -15.45 12.94
CA GLY A 19 20.78 -15.82 11.53
C GLY A 19 20.00 -15.02 10.49
N ALA A 20 19.30 -13.93 10.86
CA ALA A 20 18.68 -13.05 9.87
C ALA A 20 19.74 -12.48 8.92
N THR A 21 19.59 -12.74 7.63
CA THR A 21 20.41 -12.11 6.59
C THR A 21 20.28 -10.58 6.68
N PRO A 22 21.33 -9.81 6.33
CA PRO A 22 21.30 -8.34 6.38
C PRO A 22 20.09 -7.70 5.66
N LEU A 23 19.56 -8.39 4.66
CA LEU A 23 18.35 -8.01 3.92
C LEU A 23 17.08 -8.08 4.77
N ILE A 24 16.92 -9.11 5.61
CA ILE A 24 15.77 -9.26 6.51
C ILE A 24 15.83 -8.17 7.59
N THR A 25 16.99 -7.93 8.20
CA THR A 25 17.16 -6.86 9.20
C THR A 25 16.85 -5.48 8.63
N LYS A 26 17.26 -5.22 7.37
CA LYS A 26 16.96 -3.98 6.65
C LYS A 26 15.48 -3.86 6.29
N ALA A 27 14.80 -4.95 5.95
CA ALA A 27 13.37 -4.98 5.70
C ALA A 27 12.55 -4.75 6.98
N LEU A 28 13.04 -5.22 8.13
CA LEU A 28 12.39 -5.08 9.44
C LEU A 28 12.66 -3.74 10.14
N SER A 29 13.59 -2.93 9.62
CA SER A 29 13.99 -1.64 10.21
C SER A 29 13.54 -0.47 9.31
N PRO A 30 12.27 -0.02 9.40
CA PRO A 30 11.77 1.07 8.57
C PRO A 30 12.59 2.35 8.79
N ARG A 31 12.92 3.03 7.69
CA ARG A 31 13.53 4.35 7.77
C ARG A 31 12.55 5.31 8.40
N LYS A 32 13.03 6.08 9.38
CA LYS A 32 12.28 7.16 10.02
C LYS A 32 12.79 8.49 9.49
N PHE A 33 11.88 9.40 9.20
CA PHE A 33 12.19 10.78 8.86
C PHE A 33 11.56 11.68 9.92
N SER A 34 12.35 12.63 10.42
CA SER A 34 11.92 13.58 11.46
C SER A 34 11.19 14.79 10.89
N ASP A 35 11.46 15.14 9.63
CA ASP A 35 10.90 16.33 8.99
C ASP A 35 10.70 16.13 7.47
N PRO A 36 9.75 16.85 6.86
CA PRO A 36 9.47 16.77 5.41
C PRO A 36 10.67 17.11 4.51
N PRO A 37 11.53 18.10 4.81
CA PRO A 37 12.70 18.41 3.98
C PRO A 37 13.69 17.26 3.83
N LYS A 38 14.00 16.51 4.90
CA LYS A 38 14.87 15.33 4.83
C LYS A 38 14.28 14.25 3.94
N LEU A 39 12.97 14.00 4.06
CA LEU A 39 12.28 13.05 3.19
C LEU A 39 12.34 13.50 1.72
N ALA A 40 12.06 14.77 1.42
CA ALA A 40 12.11 15.27 0.04
C ALA A 40 13.50 15.10 -0.60
N ARG A 41 14.58 15.42 0.13
CA ARG A 41 15.96 15.21 -0.35
C ARG A 41 16.28 13.74 -0.56
N TYR A 42 15.77 12.87 0.30
CA TYR A 42 15.91 11.42 0.13
C TYR A 42 15.19 10.94 -1.13
N LEU A 43 13.93 11.33 -1.31
CA LEU A 43 13.13 10.94 -2.48
C LEU A 43 13.71 11.49 -3.78
N GLY A 44 14.26 12.70 -3.77
CA GLY A 44 14.95 13.28 -4.94
C GLY A 44 16.17 12.47 -5.39
N LYS A 45 16.84 11.75 -4.49
CA LYS A 45 17.93 10.81 -4.83
C LYS A 45 17.43 9.42 -5.25
N LYS A 46 16.12 9.19 -5.17
CA LYS A 46 15.44 7.92 -5.38
C LYS A 46 14.45 7.97 -6.53
N VAL A 47 14.75 8.81 -7.53
CA VAL A 47 14.01 8.87 -8.79
C VAL A 47 14.41 7.67 -9.64
N LEU A 48 13.42 6.87 -10.02
CA LEU A 48 13.58 5.71 -10.89
C LEU A 48 13.41 6.08 -12.37
N ALA A 49 12.51 7.03 -12.65
CA ALA A 49 12.29 7.59 -13.98
C ALA A 49 11.69 9.00 -13.86
N HIS A 50 11.98 9.86 -14.83
CA HIS A 50 11.46 11.22 -14.88
C HIS A 50 11.21 11.61 -16.33
N THR A 51 9.96 11.95 -16.63
CA THR A 51 9.57 12.57 -17.90
C THR A 51 9.12 14.00 -17.59
N PRO A 52 9.94 15.02 -17.93
CA PRO A 52 9.68 16.40 -17.55
C PRO A 52 8.29 16.89 -17.94
N GLY A 53 7.62 17.59 -17.04
CA GLY A 53 6.26 18.11 -17.22
C GLY A 53 5.16 17.05 -17.27
N ARG A 54 5.49 15.75 -17.22
CA ARG A 54 4.53 14.64 -17.30
C ARG A 54 4.44 13.82 -16.02
N PHE A 55 5.52 13.14 -15.64
CA PHE A 55 5.53 12.30 -14.44
C PHE A 55 6.94 12.08 -13.89
N VAL A 56 6.99 11.81 -12.58
CA VAL A 56 8.18 11.32 -11.88
C VAL A 56 7.81 9.99 -11.23
N VAL A 57 8.66 8.98 -11.40
CA VAL A 57 8.58 7.71 -10.69
C VAL A 57 9.63 7.72 -9.59
N ILE A 58 9.21 7.57 -8.34
CA ILE A 58 10.11 7.54 -7.18
C ILE A 58 10.01 6.20 -6.44
N GLU A 59 11.13 5.78 -5.84
CA GLU A 59 11.18 4.62 -4.95
C GLU A 59 10.70 5.02 -3.55
N LYS A 60 9.44 4.69 -3.24
CA LYS A 60 8.86 4.91 -1.92
C LYS A 60 9.54 4.01 -0.88
N PRO A 61 10.08 4.56 0.23
CA PRO A 61 10.63 3.75 1.30
C PRO A 61 9.54 3.04 2.12
N PHE A 62 9.91 1.89 2.71
CA PHE A 62 9.10 1.16 3.67
C PHE A 62 8.89 1.98 4.95
N GLY A 63 7.68 1.95 5.51
CA GLY A 63 7.33 2.62 6.77
C GLY A 63 6.83 4.05 6.64
N ILE A 64 6.90 4.65 5.44
CA ILE A 64 6.44 6.02 5.16
C ILE A 64 5.07 5.99 4.51
N SER A 65 4.14 6.78 5.03
CA SER A 65 2.80 6.92 4.44
C SER A 65 2.86 7.85 3.23
N CYS A 66 2.09 7.55 2.18
CA CYS A 66 1.99 8.48 1.06
C CYS A 66 1.18 9.73 1.41
N VAL A 67 0.11 9.55 2.18
CA VAL A 67 -0.79 10.61 2.65
C VAL A 67 -0.91 10.56 4.17
N GLY A 68 -1.02 11.72 4.81
CA GLY A 68 -1.15 11.83 6.27
C GLY A 68 -2.57 11.94 6.80
N GLN A 69 -3.53 12.26 5.92
CA GLN A 69 -4.90 12.59 6.31
C GLN A 69 -5.90 11.60 5.73
N LEU A 70 -7.05 11.49 6.41
CA LEU A 70 -8.21 10.79 5.88
C LEU A 70 -8.67 11.51 4.60
N GLN A 71 -8.75 10.80 3.49
CA GLN A 71 -9.25 11.38 2.25
C GLN A 71 -10.78 11.48 2.36
N GLN A 72 -11.31 12.70 2.47
CA GLN A 72 -12.75 12.95 2.69
C GLN A 72 -13.66 12.25 1.65
N ASN A 73 -13.15 12.03 0.44
CA ASN A 73 -13.87 11.35 -0.66
C ASN A 73 -13.40 9.90 -0.92
N GLY A 74 -12.68 9.26 0.03
CA GLY A 74 -12.17 7.89 -0.10
C GLY A 74 -10.94 7.72 -1.01
N GLY A 75 -10.59 8.74 -1.80
CA GLY A 75 -9.42 8.73 -2.69
C GLY A 75 -9.76 8.33 -4.12
N VAL A 76 -8.84 7.61 -4.78
CA VAL A 76 -9.05 7.08 -6.14
C VAL A 76 -10.11 5.97 -6.16
N PHE A 77 -10.20 5.22 -5.05
CA PHE A 77 -11.20 4.19 -4.81
C PHE A 77 -12.27 4.72 -3.84
N GLY A 78 -13.51 4.24 -3.96
CA GLY A 78 -14.54 4.55 -2.97
C GLY A 78 -14.24 3.91 -1.61
N ASN A 79 -14.81 4.45 -0.53
CA ASN A 79 -14.68 3.86 0.81
C ASN A 79 -15.15 2.40 0.82
N SER A 80 -14.28 1.50 1.29
CA SER A 80 -14.52 0.05 1.24
C SER A 80 -14.85 -0.59 2.59
N VAL A 81 -15.31 0.19 3.57
CA VAL A 81 -15.58 -0.26 4.95
C VAL A 81 -17.07 -0.49 5.15
N HIS A 82 -17.47 -1.70 5.61
CA HIS A 82 -18.87 -2.05 5.88
C HIS A 82 -19.44 -1.24 7.03
N ASP A 83 -20.46 -0.43 6.74
CA ASP A 83 -21.35 0.14 7.75
C ASP A 83 -22.71 -0.57 7.68
N GLU A 84 -22.93 -1.50 8.60
CA GLU A 84 -24.23 -2.19 8.76
C GLU A 84 -25.36 -1.22 9.14
N ARG A 85 -25.05 -0.04 9.68
CA ARG A 85 -26.02 0.91 10.24
C ARG A 85 -26.48 1.99 9.26
N LYS A 86 -25.95 2.03 8.02
CA LYS A 86 -26.24 3.09 7.01
C LYS A 86 -26.18 4.50 7.60
N THR A 87 -25.32 4.71 8.60
CA THR A 87 -25.05 6.01 9.16
C THR A 87 -23.74 6.44 8.56
N GLU A 88 -23.79 7.26 7.50
CA GLU A 88 -22.62 7.82 6.77
C GLU A 88 -21.49 8.38 7.65
N LYS A 89 -21.67 8.43 8.97
CA LYS A 89 -20.67 8.67 10.02
C LYS A 89 -19.56 7.59 10.13
N TRP A 90 -19.65 6.43 9.48
CA TRP A 90 -18.64 5.35 9.62
C TRP A 90 -17.40 5.44 8.72
N ALA A 91 -17.26 6.52 7.93
CA ALA A 91 -15.92 6.98 7.55
C ALA A 91 -15.04 7.31 8.79
N GLY A 92 -15.65 7.43 9.97
CA GLY A 92 -15.02 7.75 11.26
C GLY A 92 -14.40 6.58 12.06
N THR A 93 -14.37 5.33 11.56
CA THR A 93 -13.71 4.22 12.28
C THR A 93 -12.30 3.87 11.76
N ILE A 94 -11.83 4.54 10.69
CA ILE A 94 -10.41 4.81 10.58
C ILE A 94 -10.19 6.03 11.46
N ARG A 95 -9.92 5.80 12.75
CA ARG A 95 -9.52 6.91 13.62
C ARG A 95 -8.38 7.62 12.91
N ALA A 96 -8.55 8.91 12.64
CA ALA A 96 -7.42 9.75 12.26
C ALA A 96 -6.33 9.46 13.30
N ARG A 97 -5.20 8.96 12.82
CA ARG A 97 -4.09 8.76 13.74
C ARG A 97 -3.78 10.11 14.36
N PRO A 98 -3.48 10.19 15.68
CA PRO A 98 -2.93 11.41 16.24
C PRO A 98 -1.76 11.86 15.38
N ASP A 99 -1.57 13.17 15.19
CA ASP A 99 -0.52 13.71 14.30
C ASP A 99 0.87 13.12 14.62
N GLU A 100 1.11 12.79 15.89
CA GLU A 100 2.29 12.10 16.41
C GLU A 100 2.53 10.70 15.80
N GLU A 101 1.47 9.98 15.45
CA GLU A 101 1.51 8.62 14.86
C GLU A 101 1.49 8.60 13.32
N VAL A 102 1.03 9.70 12.70
CA VAL A 102 1.02 9.86 11.24
C VAL A 102 2.47 9.96 10.72
N GLY A 103 3.29 10.75 11.42
CA GLY A 103 4.66 11.06 11.04
C GLY A 103 4.74 11.79 9.70
N VAL A 104 5.96 11.95 9.19
CA VAL A 104 6.20 12.62 7.90
C VAL A 104 5.70 11.77 6.74
N THR A 105 4.97 12.37 5.80
CA THR A 105 4.40 11.71 4.63
C THR A 105 4.97 12.21 3.30
N ILE A 106 4.76 11.46 2.22
CA ILE A 106 5.17 11.87 0.87
C ILE A 106 4.51 13.20 0.50
N THR A 107 3.21 13.39 0.80
CA THR A 107 2.50 14.64 0.54
C THR A 107 3.14 15.85 1.23
N ASP A 108 3.59 15.71 2.48
CA ASP A 108 4.25 16.81 3.21
C ASP A 108 5.56 17.23 2.55
N SER A 109 6.24 16.27 1.92
CA SER A 109 7.51 16.49 1.24
C SER A 109 7.39 17.11 -0.16
N LEU A 110 6.19 17.12 -0.76
CA LEU A 110 5.98 17.54 -2.15
C LEU A 110 6.44 18.97 -2.41
N LYS A 111 6.19 19.89 -1.48
CA LYS A 111 6.55 21.31 -1.66
C LYS A 111 8.04 21.49 -1.96
N LEU A 112 8.90 20.78 -1.23
CA LEU A 112 10.35 20.82 -1.47
C LEU A 112 10.74 19.92 -2.64
N LEU A 113 10.09 18.77 -2.80
CA LEU A 113 10.38 17.84 -3.90
C LEU A 113 10.14 18.48 -5.27
N ARG A 114 9.09 19.30 -5.43
CA ARG A 114 8.83 20.14 -6.62
C ARG A 114 10.05 20.98 -7.01
N LYS A 115 10.69 21.61 -6.02
CA LYS A 115 11.88 22.45 -6.24
C LYS A 115 13.10 21.61 -6.62
N ILE A 116 13.30 20.47 -5.94
CA ILE A 116 14.44 19.57 -6.20
C ILE A 116 14.37 18.99 -7.61
N LEU A 117 13.16 18.64 -8.07
CA LEU A 117 12.95 17.99 -9.37
C LEU A 117 12.65 18.96 -10.51
N ASN A 118 12.57 20.26 -10.23
CA ASN A 118 12.14 21.29 -11.17
C ASN A 118 10.75 21.01 -11.79
N GLU A 119 9.81 20.51 -10.98
CA GLU A 119 8.46 20.14 -11.38
C GLU A 119 7.44 20.90 -10.54
N PRO A 120 7.06 22.14 -10.89
CA PRO A 120 6.18 22.98 -10.05
C PRO A 120 4.79 22.38 -9.84
N ASN A 121 4.32 21.61 -10.82
CA ASN A 121 3.01 20.99 -10.85
C ASN A 121 3.01 19.52 -10.37
N LEU A 122 4.13 19.05 -9.78
CA LEU A 122 4.20 17.71 -9.19
C LEU A 122 3.11 17.53 -8.14
N SER A 123 2.30 16.50 -8.30
CA SER A 123 1.16 16.21 -7.42
C SER A 123 1.14 14.74 -7.04
N PHE A 124 0.39 14.45 -5.97
CA PHE A 124 0.14 13.08 -5.55
C PHE A 124 -1.17 12.58 -6.18
N CYS A 125 -1.14 11.40 -6.78
CA CYS A 125 -2.31 10.78 -7.41
C CYS A 125 -2.60 9.40 -6.84
N THR A 126 -1.59 8.54 -6.79
CA THR A 126 -1.69 7.17 -6.25
C THR A 126 -0.47 6.85 -5.41
N GLY A 127 -0.62 5.92 -4.48
CA GLY A 127 0.48 5.53 -3.61
C GLY A 127 0.31 4.14 -3.02
N LEU A 128 1.42 3.63 -2.49
CA LEU A 128 1.44 2.35 -1.78
C LEU A 128 1.12 2.56 -0.30
N LYS A 129 0.59 1.52 0.34
CA LYS A 129 0.37 1.52 1.79
C LYS A 129 1.69 1.75 2.54
N ARG A 130 1.59 2.20 3.79
CA ARG A 130 2.75 2.52 4.65
C ARG A 130 3.77 1.38 4.72
N TYR A 131 3.29 0.15 4.86
CA TYR A 131 4.07 -1.08 4.99
C TYR A 131 4.48 -1.70 3.64
N LEU A 132 4.32 -0.98 2.54
CA LEU A 132 4.83 -1.37 1.23
C LEU A 132 5.91 -0.39 0.79
N SER A 133 6.93 -0.91 0.11
CA SER A 133 7.97 -0.12 -0.56
C SER A 133 7.93 -0.42 -2.05
N GLY A 134 8.43 0.51 -2.87
CA GLY A 134 8.52 0.31 -4.31
C GLY A 134 8.17 1.57 -5.09
N ALA A 135 8.01 1.41 -6.40
CA ALA A 135 7.74 2.52 -7.28
C ALA A 135 6.36 3.15 -7.02
N ILE A 136 6.32 4.48 -6.95
CA ILE A 136 5.07 5.26 -7.04
C ILE A 136 5.22 6.33 -8.13
N VAL A 137 4.12 6.61 -8.83
CA VAL A 137 4.08 7.58 -9.92
C VAL A 137 3.45 8.88 -9.42
N LEU A 138 4.16 9.98 -9.61
CA LEU A 138 3.74 11.33 -9.29
C LEU A 138 3.52 12.11 -10.60
N PRO A 139 2.28 12.45 -10.97
CA PRO A 139 2.02 13.26 -12.14
C PRO A 139 2.46 14.72 -11.94
N CYS A 140 2.92 15.33 -13.03
CA CYS A 140 3.38 16.71 -13.09
C CYS A 140 2.40 17.63 -13.84
N ASN A 141 1.23 17.12 -14.22
CA ASN A 141 0.13 17.91 -14.76
C ASN A 141 -1.22 17.22 -14.49
N GLU A 142 -2.31 17.98 -14.63
CA GLU A 142 -3.67 17.49 -14.34
C GLU A 142 -4.13 16.41 -15.33
N ARG A 143 -3.77 16.52 -16.60
CA ARG A 143 -4.14 15.56 -17.65
C ARG A 143 -3.61 14.16 -17.35
N ASP A 144 -2.30 14.04 -17.11
CA ASP A 144 -1.65 12.78 -16.77
C ASP A 144 -2.14 12.27 -15.39
N ALA A 145 -2.45 13.16 -14.44
CA ALA A 145 -3.07 12.75 -13.18
C ALA A 145 -4.45 12.08 -13.38
N ASN A 146 -5.29 12.62 -14.26
CA ASN A 146 -6.60 12.03 -14.55
C ASN A 146 -6.48 10.72 -15.33
N ILE A 147 -5.56 10.64 -16.30
CA ILE A 147 -5.25 9.38 -16.99
C ILE A 147 -4.84 8.30 -16.00
N LEU A 148 -3.94 8.60 -15.06
CA LEU A 148 -3.50 7.66 -14.03
C LEU A 148 -4.67 7.17 -13.15
N LYS A 149 -5.56 8.07 -12.72
CA LYS A 149 -6.75 7.70 -11.93
C LYS A 149 -7.64 6.73 -12.70
N ASP A 150 -7.89 7.00 -13.99
CA ASP A 150 -8.78 6.19 -14.81
C ASP A 150 -8.17 4.83 -15.14
N CYS A 151 -6.87 4.76 -15.42
CA CYS A 151 -6.15 3.49 -15.58
C CYS A 151 -6.28 2.62 -14.32
N ILE A 152 -6.02 3.18 -13.14
CA ILE A 152 -6.10 2.45 -11.87
C ILE A 152 -7.52 1.95 -11.59
N ARG A 153 -8.54 2.77 -11.87
CA ARG A 153 -9.94 2.37 -11.71
C ARG A 153 -10.29 1.19 -12.62
N ARG A 154 -9.89 1.23 -13.90
CA ARG A 154 -10.16 0.14 -14.86
C ARG A 154 -9.43 -1.15 -14.49
N MET A 155 -8.15 -1.06 -14.13
CA MET A 155 -7.34 -2.23 -13.74
C MET A 155 -7.93 -3.00 -12.55
N SER A 156 -8.65 -2.33 -11.64
CA SER A 156 -9.30 -3.02 -10.52
C SER A 156 -10.52 -3.87 -10.90
N ALA A 157 -11.01 -3.76 -12.13
CA ALA A 157 -12.19 -4.49 -12.63
C ALA A 157 -11.86 -5.66 -13.57
N ASP A 158 -10.67 -5.66 -14.19
CA ASP A 158 -10.28 -6.66 -15.19
C ASP A 158 -9.67 -7.92 -14.54
N VAL A 159 -9.95 -9.10 -15.10
CA VAL A 159 -9.44 -10.41 -14.62
C VAL A 159 -8.00 -10.69 -15.06
N GLU A 160 -7.54 -10.00 -16.10
CA GLU A 160 -6.14 -10.00 -16.56
C GLU A 160 -5.80 -8.57 -17.01
N PRO A 161 -5.35 -7.69 -16.10
CA PRO A 161 -5.01 -6.33 -16.46
C PRO A 161 -3.79 -6.32 -17.39
N PRO A 162 -3.73 -5.42 -18.39
CA PRO A 162 -2.61 -5.35 -19.34
C PRO A 162 -1.27 -5.01 -18.66
N PHE A 163 -1.29 -4.58 -17.40
CA PHE A 163 -0.12 -4.29 -16.60
C PHE A 163 -0.22 -5.03 -15.26
N MET A 164 0.75 -5.90 -14.95
CA MET A 164 0.80 -6.60 -13.66
C MET A 164 1.60 -5.81 -12.63
N TYR A 165 1.04 -5.66 -11.43
CA TYR A 165 1.81 -5.20 -10.26
C TYR A 165 2.73 -6.33 -9.81
N ASN A 166 4.02 -6.19 -10.09
CA ASN A 166 5.02 -7.12 -9.57
C ASN A 166 5.40 -6.74 -8.15
N ALA A 167 5.23 -7.67 -7.22
CA ALA A 167 5.64 -7.51 -5.83
C ALA A 167 6.53 -8.68 -5.42
N LEU A 168 7.51 -8.40 -4.56
CA LEU A 168 8.32 -9.41 -3.90
C LEU A 168 7.94 -9.45 -2.42
N ALA A 169 7.73 -10.65 -1.91
CA ALA A 169 7.39 -10.88 -0.51
C ALA A 169 8.22 -12.04 0.03
N ILE A 170 8.63 -11.92 1.30
CA ILE A 170 9.20 -13.02 2.09
C ILE A 170 8.08 -13.52 2.99
N THR A 171 7.74 -14.81 2.86
CA THR A 171 6.70 -15.46 3.64
C THR A 171 7.33 -16.37 4.70
N LEU A 172 6.64 -16.56 5.83
CA LEU A 172 7.11 -17.45 6.90
C LEU A 172 7.12 -18.93 6.46
N ASN A 173 6.25 -19.31 5.53
CA ASN A 173 6.13 -20.66 4.99
C ASN A 173 6.15 -20.65 3.46
N ALA A 174 6.49 -21.79 2.88
CA ALA A 174 6.38 -22.00 1.43
C ALA A 174 4.90 -22.22 1.03
N PRO A 175 4.46 -21.71 -0.14
CA PRO A 175 3.15 -22.02 -0.68
C PRO A 175 3.04 -23.52 -1.05
N PRO A 176 1.82 -24.11 -1.08
CA PRO A 176 1.63 -25.53 -1.43
C PRO A 176 2.11 -25.90 -2.83
N LYS A 177 2.15 -24.93 -3.76
CA LYS A 177 2.65 -25.09 -5.13
C LYS A 177 3.73 -24.02 -5.39
N PRO A 178 4.74 -24.29 -6.24
CA PRO A 178 5.78 -23.32 -6.57
C PRO A 178 5.29 -22.16 -7.44
N SER A 179 4.13 -22.30 -8.08
CA SER A 179 3.47 -21.22 -8.81
C SER A 179 1.98 -21.48 -8.90
N GLY A 180 1.22 -20.41 -9.14
CA GLY A 180 -0.21 -20.51 -9.40
C GLY A 180 -0.87 -19.15 -9.44
N THR A 181 -2.20 -19.16 -9.53
CA THR A 181 -3.03 -17.97 -9.47
C THR A 181 -3.94 -18.07 -8.25
N ILE A 182 -3.94 -17.03 -7.42
CA ILE A 182 -4.83 -16.89 -6.28
C ILE A 182 -5.92 -15.92 -6.70
N THR A 183 -7.18 -16.33 -6.55
CA THR A 183 -8.35 -15.48 -6.84
C THR A 183 -9.24 -15.41 -5.62
N GLY A 184 -9.66 -14.21 -5.26
CA GLY A 184 -10.45 -14.00 -4.07
C GLY A 184 -10.83 -12.55 -3.87
N PHE A 185 -11.15 -12.18 -2.64
CA PHE A 185 -11.40 -10.79 -2.30
C PHE A 185 -10.74 -10.40 -0.99
N SER A 186 -10.37 -9.12 -0.89
CA SER A 186 -9.92 -8.49 0.35
C SER A 186 -11.07 -7.73 0.99
N THR A 187 -11.29 -7.92 2.29
CA THR A 187 -12.28 -7.17 3.08
C THR A 187 -11.70 -6.76 4.44
N PHE A 188 -12.28 -5.74 5.06
CA PHE A 188 -11.93 -5.36 6.43
C PHE A 188 -12.76 -6.18 7.42
N ARG A 189 -12.10 -6.83 8.37
CA ARG A 189 -12.75 -7.56 9.45
C ARG A 189 -12.25 -7.10 10.81
N ASN A 190 -13.14 -7.11 11.79
CA ASN A 190 -12.77 -6.94 13.18
C ASN A 190 -12.04 -8.20 13.66
N VAL A 191 -10.81 -8.02 14.12
CA VAL A 191 -9.96 -9.06 14.71
C VAL A 191 -9.70 -8.65 16.16
N GLY A 192 -10.56 -9.10 17.07
CA GLY A 192 -10.50 -8.72 18.48
C GLY A 192 -10.76 -7.22 18.67
N LYS A 193 -9.73 -6.44 19.01
CA LYS A 193 -9.84 -5.00 19.31
C LYS A 193 -9.44 -4.09 18.15
N HIS A 194 -9.02 -4.64 17.01
CA HIS A 194 -8.57 -3.87 15.85
C HIS A 194 -9.19 -4.40 14.55
N VAL A 195 -9.01 -3.65 13.46
CA VAL A 195 -9.54 -4.00 12.14
C VAL A 195 -8.38 -4.37 11.23
N GLU A 196 -8.48 -5.50 10.53
CA GLU A 196 -7.46 -5.97 9.61
C GLU A 196 -8.02 -6.21 8.22
N TYR A 197 -7.16 -6.10 7.22
CA TYR A 197 -7.45 -6.61 5.88
C TYR A 197 -7.29 -8.13 5.91
N ILE A 198 -8.36 -8.83 5.55
CA ILE A 198 -8.34 -10.27 5.38
C ILE A 198 -8.61 -10.57 3.91
N PHE A 199 -7.73 -11.40 3.33
CA PHE A 199 -7.94 -11.97 2.02
C PHE A 199 -8.67 -13.31 2.15
N GLU A 200 -9.68 -13.52 1.34
CA GLU A 200 -10.44 -14.76 1.26
C GLU A 200 -10.39 -15.31 -0.15
N GLU A 201 -9.85 -16.52 -0.30
CA GLU A 201 -9.74 -17.25 -1.56
C GLU A 201 -11.08 -17.89 -1.96
N ARG A 202 -12.08 -17.04 -2.21
CA ARG A 202 -13.40 -17.43 -2.73
C ARG A 202 -14.02 -16.28 -3.51
N LYS A 203 -15.05 -16.57 -4.32
CA LYS A 203 -15.81 -15.53 -5.01
C LYS A 203 -16.57 -14.65 -4.01
N VAL A 204 -16.49 -13.35 -4.23
CA VAL A 204 -17.26 -12.38 -3.43
C VAL A 204 -18.75 -12.44 -3.77
N THR A 205 -19.61 -12.33 -2.76
CA THR A 205 -21.06 -12.30 -2.98
C THR A 205 -21.50 -10.99 -3.63
N LYS A 206 -22.57 -11.01 -4.43
CA LYS A 206 -23.11 -9.79 -5.09
C LYS A 206 -23.37 -8.66 -4.07
N ARG A 207 -23.85 -8.99 -2.87
CA ARG A 207 -24.12 -8.04 -1.78
C ARG A 207 -22.86 -7.38 -1.21
N ALA A 208 -21.76 -8.12 -1.11
CA ALA A 208 -20.47 -7.57 -0.65
C ALA A 208 -19.82 -6.66 -1.72
N LYS A 209 -20.00 -6.98 -3.01
CA LYS A 209 -19.62 -6.12 -4.14
C LYS A 209 -20.43 -4.83 -4.18
N THR A 210 -21.76 -4.91 -4.14
CA THR A 210 -22.63 -3.72 -4.23
C THR A 210 -22.52 -2.82 -3.00
N GLY A 211 -22.21 -3.39 -1.84
CA GLY A 211 -21.85 -2.65 -0.64
C GLY A 211 -20.51 -1.93 -0.71
N LYS A 212 -19.63 -2.22 -1.68
CA LYS A 212 -18.24 -1.75 -1.76
C LYS A 212 -17.32 -2.26 -0.65
N PHE A 213 -17.70 -3.30 0.10
CA PHE A 213 -16.96 -3.73 1.31
C PHE A 213 -15.94 -4.84 1.08
N ALA A 214 -15.76 -5.22 -0.19
CA ALA A 214 -14.83 -6.23 -0.62
C ALA A 214 -14.26 -5.84 -1.98
N VAL A 215 -12.95 -5.95 -2.13
CA VAL A 215 -12.23 -5.75 -3.40
C VAL A 215 -11.85 -7.13 -3.92
N GLU A 216 -12.52 -7.58 -4.97
CA GLU A 216 -12.15 -8.80 -5.68
C GLU A 216 -10.84 -8.57 -6.43
N GLY A 217 -9.99 -9.59 -6.45
CA GLY A 217 -8.70 -9.52 -7.11
C GLY A 217 -8.16 -10.91 -7.41
N HIS A 218 -7.21 -10.93 -8.34
CA HIS A 218 -6.46 -12.11 -8.73
C HIS A 218 -4.97 -11.76 -8.65
N MET A 219 -4.14 -12.74 -8.32
CA MET A 219 -2.70 -12.58 -8.23
C MET A 219 -2.03 -13.87 -8.70
N SER A 220 -1.23 -13.76 -9.75
CA SER A 220 -0.30 -14.81 -10.14
C SER A 220 0.94 -14.75 -9.23
N TYR A 221 1.39 -15.89 -8.72
CA TYR A 221 2.58 -15.99 -7.87
C TYR A 221 3.55 -17.03 -8.39
N ARG A 222 4.83 -16.81 -8.08
CA ARG A 222 5.92 -17.75 -8.30
C ARG A 222 6.88 -17.70 -7.12
N LEU A 223 7.16 -18.87 -6.55
CA LEU A 223 8.21 -19.06 -5.56
C LEU A 223 9.57 -18.91 -6.24
N LEU A 224 10.38 -17.96 -5.77
CA LEU A 224 11.69 -17.68 -6.34
C LEU A 224 12.80 -18.46 -5.64
N ALA A 225 12.70 -18.61 -4.33
CA ALA A 225 13.67 -19.33 -3.50
C ALA A 225 13.02 -19.72 -2.17
N THR A 226 13.56 -20.79 -1.57
CA THR A 226 13.31 -21.14 -0.17
C THR A 226 14.64 -21.05 0.58
N SER A 227 14.62 -20.45 1.77
CA SER A 227 15.74 -20.56 2.70
C SER A 227 15.43 -21.73 3.63
N PRO A 228 16.31 -22.74 3.76
CA PRO A 228 16.26 -23.61 4.92
C PRO A 228 16.48 -22.72 6.16
N VAL A 229 15.64 -22.91 7.17
CA VAL A 229 15.84 -22.38 8.52
C VAL A 229 16.52 -23.47 9.34
#